data_AF-A0A8X6LIG7-F1
#
_entry.id   AF-A0A8X6LIG7-F1
#
_cell.length_a   1.000
_cell.length_b   1.000
_cell.length_c   1.000
_cell.angle_alpha   90.00
_cell.angle_beta   90.00
_cell.angle_gamma   90.00
#
_symmetry.space_group_name_H-M   'P 1'
#
loop_
_entity.id
_entity.type
_entity.pdbx_description
1 polymer ?
#
loop_
_entity_poly.entity_id
_entity_poly.type
_entity_poly.pdbx_seq_one_letter_code
_entity_poly.pdbx_strand_id
1 'polypeptide(L)'
;MTLSNYANSKNTDDLLETDARPLDIVTRKARQEVLITSFIAENSLSFNVAPNLIELCKQLSRDQTALNSLEMSRTTACYKMKYGLAKTIKENIKTLKETPFSLNLDESTSNAQESILAILVQFYDNNQNEVVVHHFASLKMESCNSEAVFKAVVNTIEDNNIPWANLISVLMDSCNTMRGKKGC
;
A
#
# COMPACT_ATOMS: atom_id res chain seq x y z
N MET A 1 22.39 9.29 5.94
CA MET A 1 23.05 9.12 7.25
C MET A 1 22.14 8.20 8.06
N THR A 2 22.42 6.90 8.03
CA THR A 2 21.61 5.85 8.67
C THR A 2 21.72 5.97 10.19
N LEU A 3 20.66 5.64 10.95
CA LEU A 3 20.63 5.61 12.43
C LEU A 3 21.81 4.81 13.06
N SER A 4 22.43 3.91 12.31
CA SER A 4 23.68 3.22 12.67
C SER A 4 24.89 4.15 12.88
N ASN A 5 24.91 5.35 12.30
CA ASN A 5 26.06 6.26 12.36
C ASN A 5 25.86 7.41 13.37
N TYR A 6 24.67 7.57 13.95
CA TYR A 6 24.48 8.44 15.11
C TYR A 6 24.88 7.73 16.42
N ALA A 7 24.97 6.40 16.39
CA ALA A 7 25.29 5.56 17.55
C ALA A 7 26.80 5.41 17.83
N ASN A 8 27.70 6.05 17.07
CA ASN A 8 29.13 5.74 17.17
C ASN A 8 30.09 6.94 17.08
N SER A 9 29.61 8.15 17.36
CA SER A 9 30.48 9.33 17.45
C SER A 9 29.92 10.31 18.46
N LYS A 10 30.68 10.43 19.56
CA LYS A 10 30.45 11.20 20.79
C LYS A 10 29.69 10.43 21.86
N ASN A 11 30.45 10.19 22.93
CA ASN A 11 30.02 9.89 24.29
C ASN A 11 28.65 10.53 24.59
N THR A 12 27.58 9.74 24.48
CA THR A 12 26.19 10.20 24.65
C THR A 12 25.83 10.51 26.11
N ASP A 13 26.72 10.19 27.04
CA ASP A 13 26.55 10.47 28.46
C ASP A 13 26.83 11.93 28.82
N ASP A 14 27.49 12.70 27.96
CA ASP A 14 27.94 14.08 28.24
C ASP A 14 26.95 15.17 27.77
N LEU A 15 25.80 14.78 27.19
CA LEU A 15 24.72 15.70 26.77
C LEU A 15 23.41 15.51 27.56
N LEU A 16 23.45 14.72 28.65
CA LEU A 16 22.29 14.44 29.50
C LEU A 16 22.54 14.75 30.98
N GLU A 17 23.37 15.75 31.30
CA GLU A 17 23.20 16.45 32.57
C GLU A 17 22.00 17.41 32.47
N THR A 18 20.79 16.85 32.64
CA THR A 18 19.59 17.68 32.84
C THR A 18 18.83 17.19 34.05
N ASP A 19 18.91 17.99 35.11
CA ASP A 19 17.92 18.23 36.17
C ASP A 19 16.74 17.23 36.24
N ALA A 20 16.71 16.44 37.31
CA ALA A 20 15.82 15.30 37.54
C ALA A 20 14.33 15.64 37.77
N ARG A 21 13.81 16.68 37.09
CA ARG A 21 12.39 17.05 37.10
C ARG A 21 11.65 16.36 35.94
N PRO A 22 10.50 15.72 36.19
CA PRO A 22 9.69 15.14 35.12
C PRO A 22 9.35 16.23 34.08
N LEU A 23 9.65 15.95 32.82
CA LEU A 23 9.33 16.87 31.73
C LEU A 23 7.84 17.13 31.66
N ASP A 24 7.49 18.39 31.40
CA ASP A 24 6.10 18.79 31.23
C ASP A 24 5.46 18.08 30.02
N ILE A 25 4.13 18.02 30.00
CA ILE A 25 3.40 17.31 28.95
C ILE A 25 3.63 17.92 27.57
N VAL A 26 3.86 19.24 27.49
CA VAL A 26 4.11 19.94 26.23
C VAL A 26 5.45 19.48 25.64
N THR A 27 6.52 19.45 26.42
CA THR A 27 7.83 18.97 25.95
C THR A 27 7.77 17.50 25.58
N ARG A 28 7.06 16.67 26.35
CA ARG A 28 6.90 15.24 26.01
C ARG A 28 6.16 15.02 24.69
N LYS A 29 5.11 15.81 24.42
CA LYS A 29 4.39 15.78 23.13
C LYS A 29 5.30 16.20 21.97
N ALA A 30 5.99 17.33 22.12
CA ALA A 30 6.92 17.82 21.09
C ALA A 30 8.00 16.77 20.76
N ARG A 31 8.53 16.06 21.76
CA ARG A 31 9.48 14.96 21.54
C ARG A 31 8.89 13.81 20.71
N GLN A 32 7.64 13.41 20.97
CA GLN A 32 6.98 12.36 20.18
C GLN A 32 6.69 12.81 18.75
N GLU A 33 6.29 14.07 18.56
CA GLU A 33 6.07 14.65 17.23
C GLU A 33 7.35 14.65 16.39
N VAL A 34 8.49 15.00 17.00
CA VAL A 34 9.80 14.93 16.35
C VAL A 34 10.13 13.49 15.93
N LEU A 35 9.95 12.51 16.82
CA LEU A 35 10.24 11.10 16.48
C LEU A 35 9.41 10.60 15.30
N ILE A 36 8.10 10.91 15.27
CA ILE A 36 7.21 10.52 14.17
C ILE A 36 7.63 11.22 12.87
N THR A 37 7.92 12.52 12.94
CA THR A 37 8.32 13.31 11.77
C THR A 37 9.65 12.83 11.20
N SER A 38 10.64 12.54 12.06
CA SER A 38 11.92 11.95 11.67
C SER A 38 11.74 10.60 11.00
N PHE A 39 10.90 9.71 11.57
CA PHE A 39 10.63 8.40 10.95
C PHE A 39 10.02 8.53 9.55
N ILE A 40 9.07 9.44 9.36
CA ILE A 40 8.44 9.71 8.05
C ILE A 40 9.50 10.19 7.05
N ALA A 41 10.33 11.16 7.45
CA ALA A 41 11.36 11.74 6.60
C ALA A 41 12.45 10.72 6.21
N GLU A 42 12.94 9.94 7.16
CA GLU A 42 13.98 8.92 6.94
C GLU A 42 13.54 7.83 5.96
N ASN A 43 12.25 7.47 5.98
CA ASN A 43 11.70 6.42 5.13
C ASN A 43 11.04 6.97 3.85
N SER A 44 11.20 8.27 3.56
CA SER A 44 10.60 8.93 2.39
C SER A 44 9.08 8.71 2.27
N LEU A 45 8.38 8.69 3.41
CA LEU A 45 6.93 8.54 3.47
C LEU A 45 6.24 9.89 3.28
N SER A 46 5.00 9.88 2.79
CA SER A 46 4.18 11.09 2.71
C SER A 46 3.85 11.60 4.12
N PHE A 47 4.01 12.90 4.36
CA PHE A 47 3.57 13.54 5.61
C PHE A 47 2.07 13.41 5.86
N ASN A 48 1.27 13.11 4.84
CA ASN A 48 -0.16 12.83 4.98
C ASN A 48 -0.45 11.57 5.81
N VAL A 49 0.55 10.68 6.01
CA VAL A 49 0.40 9.48 6.84
C VAL A 49 0.45 9.81 8.34
N ALA A 50 0.95 10.99 8.73
CA ALA A 50 1.18 11.32 10.15
C ALA A 50 -0.05 11.14 11.05
N PRO A 51 -1.28 11.61 10.69
CA PRO A 51 -2.45 11.42 11.55
C PRO A 51 -2.80 9.94 11.78
N ASN A 52 -2.74 9.12 10.71
CA ASN A 52 -3.05 7.69 10.79
C ASN A 52 -1.96 6.93 11.55
N LEU A 53 -0.69 7.33 11.42
CA LEU A 53 0.43 6.75 12.17
C LEU A 53 0.31 7.06 13.66
N ILE A 54 -0.07 8.29 14.03
CA ILE A 54 -0.32 8.67 15.43
C ILE A 54 -1.44 7.80 16.02
N GLU A 55 -2.53 7.60 15.28
CA GLU A 55 -3.63 6.75 15.74
C GLU A 55 -3.20 5.30 15.91
N LEU A 56 -2.42 4.75 14.97
CA LEU A 56 -1.82 3.42 15.11
C LEU A 56 -0.96 3.31 16.38
N CYS A 57 -0.08 4.28 16.64
CA CYS A 57 0.74 4.30 17.85
C CYS A 57 -0.11 4.30 19.12
N LYS A 58 -1.20 5.08 19.16
CA LYS A 58 -2.14 5.06 20.30
C LYS A 58 -2.79 3.69 20.47
N GLN A 59 -3.25 3.06 19.39
CA GLN A 59 -3.85 1.73 19.45
C GLN A 59 -2.86 0.68 19.97
N LEU A 60 -1.63 0.67 19.45
CA LEU A 60 -0.59 -0.26 19.89
C LEU A 60 -0.17 -0.04 21.34
N SER A 61 -0.14 1.22 21.81
CA SER A 61 0.22 1.55 23.20
C SER A 61 -0.76 1.02 24.26
N ARG A 62 -1.96 0.55 23.85
CA ARG A 62 -2.95 -0.04 24.76
C ARG A 62 -2.46 -1.35 25.39
N ASP A 63 -1.59 -2.09 24.69
CA ASP A 63 -0.93 -3.30 25.18
C ASP A 63 0.59 -3.14 25.11
N GLN A 64 1.13 -2.45 26.11
CA GLN A 64 2.56 -2.16 26.20
C GLN A 64 3.40 -3.43 26.28
N THR A 65 2.88 -4.50 26.90
CA THR A 65 3.58 -5.78 27.03
C THR A 65 3.79 -6.42 25.66
N ALA A 66 2.70 -6.55 24.88
CA ALA A 66 2.80 -7.08 23.52
C ALA A 66 3.68 -6.19 22.63
N LEU A 67 3.49 -4.86 22.69
CA LEU A 67 4.27 -3.90 21.89
C LEU A 67 5.77 -3.98 22.18
N ASN A 68 6.17 -4.09 23.45
CA ASN A 68 7.58 -4.20 23.83
C ASN A 68 8.23 -5.52 23.40
N SER A 69 7.43 -6.58 23.24
CA SER A 69 7.90 -7.89 22.75
C SER A 69 7.79 -8.06 21.23
N LEU A 70 7.26 -7.06 20.52
CA LEU A 70 6.95 -7.18 19.10
C LEU A 70 8.23 -7.11 18.26
N GLU A 71 8.52 -8.21 17.57
CA GLU A 71 9.57 -8.27 16.57
C GLU A 71 8.99 -8.66 15.21
N MET A 72 9.36 -7.92 14.17
CA MET A 72 8.95 -8.25 12.81
C MET A 72 10.05 -7.93 11.81
N SER A 73 10.65 -8.98 11.24
CA SER A 73 11.59 -8.83 10.12
C SER A 73 10.86 -8.48 8.82
N ARG A 74 11.60 -7.94 7.84
CA ARG A 74 11.10 -7.68 6.48
C ARG A 74 10.43 -8.91 5.87
N THR A 75 11.03 -10.08 6.03
CA THR A 75 10.49 -11.35 5.51
C THR A 75 9.18 -11.72 6.18
N THR A 76 9.09 -11.54 7.50
CA THR A 76 7.87 -11.81 8.27
C THR A 76 6.74 -10.85 7.87
N ALA A 77 7.06 -9.57 7.70
CA ALA A 77 6.10 -8.57 7.22
C ALA A 77 5.57 -8.93 5.82
N CYS A 78 6.46 -9.30 4.89
CA CYS A 78 6.08 -9.74 3.54
C CYS A 78 5.18 -10.97 3.57
N TYR A 79 5.53 -11.97 4.39
CA TYR A 79 4.73 -13.19 4.57
C TYR A 79 3.33 -12.87 5.12
N LYS A 80 3.24 -12.07 6.19
CA LYS A 80 1.97 -11.66 6.80
C LYS A 80 1.13 -10.80 5.85
N MET A 81 1.75 -9.96 5.05
CA MET A 81 1.05 -9.21 4.00
C MET A 81 0.46 -10.17 2.95
N LYS A 82 1.27 -11.05 2.38
CA LYS A 82 0.87 -11.95 1.27
C LYS A 82 -0.14 -13.01 1.68
N TYR A 83 0.03 -13.62 2.85
CA TYR A 83 -0.77 -14.78 3.26
C TYR A 83 -1.78 -14.46 4.37
N GLY A 84 -1.63 -13.32 5.04
CA GLY A 84 -2.59 -12.81 6.03
C GLY A 84 -3.49 -11.74 5.41
N LEU A 85 -2.99 -10.50 5.34
CA LEU A 85 -3.79 -9.33 4.97
C LEU A 85 -4.36 -9.39 3.56
N ALA A 86 -3.59 -9.89 2.58
CA ALA A 86 -4.06 -9.98 1.21
C ALA A 86 -5.30 -10.88 1.08
N LYS A 87 -5.47 -11.88 1.96
CA LYS A 87 -6.68 -12.71 1.96
C LYS A 87 -7.92 -11.88 2.31
N THR A 88 -7.83 -11.03 3.33
CA THR A 88 -8.91 -10.12 3.74
C THR A 88 -9.21 -9.10 2.64
N ILE A 89 -8.17 -8.52 2.01
CA ILE A 89 -8.36 -7.58 0.89
C ILE A 89 -9.07 -8.28 -0.27
N LYS A 90 -8.73 -9.54 -0.56
CA LYS A 90 -9.38 -10.34 -1.60
C LYS A 90 -10.84 -10.67 -1.29
N GLU A 91 -11.32 -10.58 -0.05
CA GLU A 91 -12.74 -10.80 0.23
C GLU A 91 -13.62 -9.73 -0.41
N ASN A 92 -13.09 -8.50 -0.57
CA ASN A 92 -13.78 -7.41 -1.26
C ASN A 92 -14.02 -7.72 -2.75
N ILE A 93 -13.29 -8.68 -3.34
CA ILE A 93 -13.46 -9.12 -4.73
C ILE A 93 -14.77 -9.91 -4.89
N LYS A 94 -15.32 -10.50 -3.81
CA LYS A 94 -16.57 -11.28 -3.88
C LYS A 94 -17.73 -10.43 -4.41
N THR A 95 -17.76 -9.14 -4.08
CA THR A 95 -18.78 -8.19 -4.57
C THR A 95 -18.85 -8.14 -6.10
N LEU A 96 -17.72 -8.32 -6.80
CA LEU A 96 -17.65 -8.33 -8.26
C LEU A 96 -18.36 -9.54 -8.90
N LYS A 97 -18.60 -10.60 -8.11
CA LYS A 97 -19.34 -11.78 -8.58
C LYS A 97 -20.84 -11.57 -8.63
N GLU A 98 -21.33 -10.61 -7.88
CA GLU A 98 -22.76 -10.34 -7.70
C GLU A 98 -23.18 -8.99 -8.28
N THR A 99 -22.22 -8.08 -8.48
CA THR A 99 -22.48 -6.70 -8.88
C THR A 99 -21.82 -6.38 -10.22
N PRO A 100 -22.53 -5.68 -11.13
CA PRO A 100 -21.91 -5.15 -12.35
C PRO A 100 -20.76 -4.20 -12.03
N PHE A 101 -19.68 -4.28 -12.80
CA PHE A 101 -18.48 -3.47 -12.58
C PHE A 101 -17.77 -3.08 -13.89
N SER A 102 -17.01 -2.00 -13.80
CA SER A 102 -16.14 -1.49 -14.84
C SER A 102 -14.68 -1.73 -14.46
N LEU A 103 -13.82 -1.98 -15.45
CA LEU A 103 -12.37 -2.06 -15.26
C LEU A 103 -11.70 -0.78 -15.72
N ASN A 104 -10.72 -0.31 -14.94
CA ASN A 104 -9.76 0.69 -15.38
C ASN A 104 -8.38 0.05 -15.42
N LEU A 105 -7.79 -0.01 -16.62
CA LEU A 105 -6.50 -0.61 -16.88
C LEU A 105 -5.48 0.49 -17.14
N ASP A 106 -4.39 0.48 -16.40
CA ASP A 106 -3.29 1.42 -16.57
C ASP A 106 -1.96 0.67 -16.60
N GLU A 107 -1.11 1.02 -17.56
CA GLU A 107 0.19 0.39 -17.76
C GLU A 107 1.28 1.40 -17.43
N SER A 108 2.10 1.08 -16.43
CA SER A 108 3.22 1.92 -16.03
C SER A 108 4.53 1.19 -16.26
N THR A 109 5.44 1.82 -16.99
CA THR A 109 6.80 1.32 -17.21
C THR A 109 7.79 2.05 -16.33
N SER A 110 8.55 1.30 -15.55
CA SER A 110 9.68 1.85 -14.81
C SER A 110 10.87 2.12 -15.72
N ASN A 111 11.78 2.99 -15.30
CA ASN A 111 13.04 3.26 -16.00
C ASN A 111 13.91 2.00 -16.18
N ALA A 112 13.65 0.94 -15.41
CA ALA A 112 14.33 -0.35 -15.50
C ALA A 112 13.68 -1.31 -16.53
N GLN A 113 12.78 -0.81 -17.40
CA GLN A 113 12.00 -1.59 -18.37
C GLN A 113 11.09 -2.66 -17.75
N GLU A 114 10.89 -2.64 -16.44
CA GLU A 114 9.85 -3.43 -15.79
C GLU A 114 8.52 -2.69 -15.92
N SER A 115 7.53 -3.34 -16.51
CA SER A 115 6.18 -2.80 -16.63
C SER A 115 5.23 -3.46 -15.64
N ILE A 116 4.33 -2.64 -15.11
CA ILE A 116 3.29 -3.07 -14.18
C ILE A 116 1.95 -2.69 -14.79
N LEU A 117 1.08 -3.68 -14.94
CA LEU A 117 -0.32 -3.48 -15.25
C LEU A 117 -1.09 -3.31 -13.94
N ALA A 118 -1.63 -2.11 -13.71
CA ALA A 118 -2.57 -1.84 -12.64
C ALA A 118 -3.99 -2.07 -13.15
N ILE A 119 -4.75 -2.86 -12.40
CA ILE A 119 -6.15 -3.16 -12.66
C ILE A 119 -6.97 -2.62 -11.49
N LEU A 120 -7.81 -1.64 -11.78
CA LEU A 120 -8.79 -1.11 -10.84
C LEU A 120 -10.19 -1.56 -11.25
N VAL A 121 -11.04 -1.76 -10.27
CA VAL A 121 -12.47 -2.07 -10.47
C VAL A 121 -13.30 -0.92 -9.93
N GLN A 122 -14.31 -0.54 -10.67
CA GLN A 122 -15.28 0.46 -10.28
C GLN A 122 -16.67 -0.17 -10.26
N PHE A 123 -17.36 -0.03 -9.13
CA PHE A 123 -18.71 -0.55 -8.95
C PHE A 123 -19.48 0.30 -7.95
N TYR A 124 -20.79 0.13 -7.90
CA TYR A 124 -21.65 0.79 -6.92
C TYR A 124 -21.69 -0.02 -5.63
N ASP A 125 -21.22 0.54 -4.52
CA ASP A 125 -21.27 -0.10 -3.20
C ASP A 125 -22.56 0.29 -2.48
N ASN A 126 -23.47 -0.68 -2.35
CA ASN A 126 -24.75 -0.47 -1.67
C ASN A 126 -24.61 -0.10 -0.19
N ASN A 127 -23.49 -0.46 0.47
CA ASN A 127 -23.28 -0.13 1.88
C ASN A 127 -22.89 1.34 2.06
N GLN A 128 -22.11 1.88 1.13
CA GLN A 128 -21.64 3.28 1.13
C GLN A 128 -22.55 4.20 0.32
N ASN A 129 -23.48 3.63 -0.45
CA ASN A 129 -24.42 4.33 -1.32
C ASN A 129 -23.70 5.24 -2.36
N GLU A 130 -22.54 4.81 -2.82
CA GLU A 130 -21.69 5.56 -3.76
C GLU A 130 -20.94 4.64 -4.72
N VAL A 131 -20.40 5.22 -5.80
CA VAL A 131 -19.51 4.51 -6.71
C VAL A 131 -18.10 4.53 -6.13
N VAL A 132 -17.57 3.35 -5.85
CA VAL A 132 -16.23 3.17 -5.28
C VAL A 132 -15.27 2.64 -6.33
N VAL A 133 -13.99 2.99 -6.18
CA VAL A 133 -12.89 2.46 -6.98
C VAL A 133 -11.98 1.66 -6.06
N HIS A 134 -11.79 0.39 -6.37
CA HIS A 134 -10.91 -0.49 -5.63
C HIS A 134 -9.75 -0.97 -6.50
N HIS A 135 -8.59 -1.13 -5.87
CA HIS A 135 -7.49 -1.85 -6.47
C HIS A 135 -7.83 -3.33 -6.54
N PHE A 136 -7.74 -3.91 -7.74
CA PHE A 136 -8.02 -5.32 -7.97
C PHE A 136 -6.72 -6.12 -8.09
N ALA A 137 -5.79 -5.67 -8.92
CA ALA A 137 -4.50 -6.32 -9.09
C ALA A 137 -3.40 -5.37 -9.58
N SER A 138 -2.15 -5.69 -9.23
CA SER A 138 -0.95 -5.14 -9.87
C SER A 138 -0.11 -6.31 -10.36
N LEU A 139 0.06 -6.40 -11.68
CA LEU A 139 0.70 -7.52 -12.33
C LEU A 139 2.01 -7.05 -12.95
N LYS A 140 3.11 -7.71 -12.60
CA LYS A 140 4.38 -7.51 -13.32
C LYS A 140 4.26 -8.14 -14.70
N MET A 141 4.55 -7.36 -15.73
CA MET A 141 4.47 -7.78 -17.12
C MET A 141 5.88 -8.01 -17.66
N GLU A 142 6.13 -9.16 -18.28
CA GLU A 142 7.40 -9.46 -18.94
C GLU A 142 7.50 -8.81 -20.33
N SER A 143 6.34 -8.62 -20.98
CA SER A 143 6.22 -7.88 -22.23
C SER A 143 4.94 -7.06 -22.24
N CYS A 144 5.04 -5.79 -22.65
CA CYS A 144 3.89 -4.90 -22.80
C CYS A 144 3.44 -4.86 -24.25
N ASN A 145 2.66 -5.88 -24.62
CA ASN A 145 1.87 -5.88 -25.84
C ASN A 145 0.42 -6.21 -25.49
N SER A 146 -0.48 -5.90 -26.41
CA SER A 146 -1.92 -6.04 -26.20
C SER A 146 -2.35 -7.47 -25.90
N GLU A 147 -1.66 -8.47 -26.45
CA GLU A 147 -1.96 -9.87 -26.19
C GLU A 147 -1.59 -10.28 -24.76
N ALA A 148 -0.43 -9.84 -24.28
CA ALA A 148 0.01 -10.09 -22.91
C ALA A 148 -0.94 -9.42 -21.90
N VAL A 149 -1.31 -8.16 -22.13
CA VAL A 149 -2.29 -7.43 -21.30
C VAL A 149 -3.63 -8.14 -21.30
N PHE A 150 -4.15 -8.52 -22.46
CA PHE A 150 -5.41 -9.25 -22.57
C PHE A 150 -5.39 -10.57 -21.78
N LYS A 151 -4.35 -11.40 -21.97
CA LYS A 151 -4.17 -12.65 -21.22
C LYS A 151 -4.09 -12.42 -19.73
N ALA A 152 -3.36 -11.39 -19.29
CA ALA A 152 -3.23 -11.05 -17.88
C ALA A 152 -4.59 -10.69 -17.26
N VAL A 153 -5.41 -9.89 -17.95
CA VAL A 153 -6.77 -9.54 -17.49
C VAL A 153 -7.68 -10.76 -17.46
N VAL A 154 -7.67 -11.58 -18.52
CA VAL A 154 -8.47 -12.82 -18.59
C VAL A 154 -8.14 -13.75 -17.44
N ASN A 155 -6.85 -14.08 -17.26
CA ASN A 155 -6.41 -14.94 -16.17
C ASN A 155 -6.80 -14.38 -14.81
N THR A 156 -6.68 -13.06 -14.61
CA THR A 156 -7.06 -12.42 -13.34
C THR A 156 -8.56 -12.56 -13.05
N ILE A 157 -9.43 -12.43 -14.06
CA ILE A 157 -10.87 -12.61 -13.90
C ILE A 157 -11.23 -14.07 -13.64
N GLU A 158 -10.66 -14.99 -14.41
CA GLU A 158 -10.94 -16.43 -14.33
C GLU A 158 -10.41 -17.05 -13.03
N ASP A 159 -9.18 -16.73 -12.62
CA ASP A 159 -8.58 -17.22 -11.38
C ASP A 159 -9.39 -16.80 -10.14
N ASN A 160 -10.04 -15.64 -10.20
CA ASN A 160 -10.92 -15.16 -9.13
C ASN A 160 -12.37 -15.65 -9.28
N ASN A 161 -12.69 -16.40 -10.34
CA ASN A 161 -14.02 -16.90 -10.68
C ASN A 161 -15.05 -15.76 -10.75
N ILE A 162 -14.71 -14.67 -11.46
CA ILE A 162 -15.60 -13.52 -11.67
C ILE A 162 -16.40 -13.75 -12.97
N PRO A 163 -17.74 -13.66 -12.94
CA PRO A 163 -18.55 -13.81 -14.15
C PRO A 163 -18.32 -12.66 -15.12
N TRP A 164 -17.96 -12.99 -16.37
CA TRP A 164 -17.83 -12.00 -17.45
C TRP A 164 -19.13 -11.21 -17.70
N ALA A 165 -20.29 -11.80 -17.40
CA ALA A 165 -21.59 -11.13 -17.52
C ALA A 165 -21.72 -9.87 -16.63
N ASN A 166 -20.90 -9.76 -15.58
CA ASN A 166 -20.90 -8.59 -14.70
C ASN A 166 -19.96 -7.49 -15.19
N LEU A 167 -19.07 -7.76 -16.15
CA LEU A 167 -18.20 -6.74 -16.71
C LEU A 167 -18.98 -5.89 -17.71
N ILE A 168 -19.22 -4.62 -17.37
CA ILE A 168 -20.02 -3.71 -18.20
C ILE A 168 -19.16 -2.81 -19.10
N SER A 169 -17.94 -2.48 -18.69
CA SER A 169 -17.05 -1.64 -19.48
C SER A 169 -15.58 -1.80 -19.10
N VAL A 170 -14.70 -1.48 -20.04
CA VAL A 170 -13.25 -1.42 -19.84
C VAL A 170 -12.76 -0.04 -20.27
N LEU A 171 -12.11 0.67 -19.35
CA LEU A 171 -11.44 1.93 -19.58
C LEU A 171 -9.93 1.67 -19.63
N MET A 172 -9.29 2.11 -20.69
CA MET A 172 -7.85 1.95 -20.91
C MET A 172 -7.38 3.07 -21.83
N ASP A 173 -6.10 3.38 -21.76
CA ASP A 173 -5.50 4.40 -22.61
C ASP A 173 -5.53 4.01 -24.11
N SER A 174 -5.07 4.93 -24.96
CA SER A 174 -5.03 4.72 -26.41
C SER A 174 -3.73 4.10 -26.91
N CYS A 175 -2.86 3.63 -26.01
CA CYS A 175 -1.54 3.16 -26.39
C CYS A 175 -1.64 1.85 -27.19
N ASN A 176 -0.70 1.65 -28.13
CA ASN A 176 -0.61 0.41 -28.91
C ASN A 176 -0.39 -0.82 -28.01
N THR A 177 0.23 -0.65 -26.85
CA THR A 177 0.42 -1.72 -25.85
C THR A 177 -0.90 -2.18 -25.26
N MET A 178 -1.91 -1.31 -25.22
CA MET A 178 -3.21 -1.58 -24.64
C MET A 178 -4.24 -1.96 -25.73
N ARG A 179 -4.33 -1.19 -26.82
CA ARG A 179 -5.34 -1.41 -27.89
C ARG A 179 -4.89 -2.34 -29.01
N GLY A 180 -3.60 -2.65 -29.08
CA GLY A 180 -2.98 -3.33 -30.21
C GLY A 180 -2.62 -2.37 -31.35
N LYS A 181 -1.76 -2.81 -32.26
CA LYS A 181 -1.44 -2.04 -33.48
C LYS A 181 -2.69 -1.91 -34.35
N LYS A 182 -3.04 -0.68 -34.72
CA LYS A 182 -3.93 -0.45 -35.87
C LYS A 182 -3.22 -0.94 -37.13
N GLY A 183 -3.75 -1.96 -37.78
CA GLY A 183 -3.45 -2.24 -39.18
C GLY A 183 -4.27 -1.29 -40.05
N CYS A 184 -3.80 -0.06 -40.25
CA CYS A 184 -4.23 0.88 -41.29
C CYS A 184 -3.03 1.69 -41.74
#